data_AF-A0A453IKG4-F1
#
_entry.id   AF-A0A453IKG4-F1
#
_cell.length_a   1.000
_cell.length_b   1.000
_cell.length_c   1.000
_cell.angle_alpha   90.00
_cell.angle_beta   90.00
_cell.angle_gamma   90.00
#
_symmetry.space_group_name_H-M   'P 1'
#
loop_
_entity.id
_entity.type
_entity.pdbx_description
1 polymer ?
#
loop_
_entity_poly.entity_id
_entity_poly.type
_entity_poly.pdbx_seq_one_letter_code
_entity_poly.pdbx_strand_id
1 'polypeptide(L)'
;MAGGDEGSLVPREVPGSYGMPFVSAIRDRLDFYYFQGQDKYFESRVDKYGSTVVRINVPPGPFMARDPRVVAVLDAKSFPVLFDVDKVEKKNLFTGTYMPSTSLTGGFRVCSYLDPSEPTHTKVKQLLFSLLASRKDAFIPAFRSHFSSLLATVESQLVLSKKSNFNTLNDATSFEFIGDAYFGVLPSASDLGTTGPTKGSTPK
;
A
#
# COMPACT_ATOMS: atom_id res chain seq x y z
N MET A 1 -13.58 -12.02 -29.48
CA MET A 1 -12.69 -13.14 -29.81
C MET A 1 -11.42 -12.60 -30.43
N ALA A 2 -10.31 -12.69 -29.72
CA ALA A 2 -8.96 -12.63 -30.27
C ALA A 2 -8.18 -13.66 -29.44
N GLY A 3 -8.27 -14.92 -29.85
CA GLY A 3 -7.46 -15.99 -29.29
C GLY A 3 -6.02 -15.73 -29.73
N GLY A 4 -5.24 -15.12 -28.85
CA GLY A 4 -3.81 -15.03 -29.01
C GLY A 4 -3.24 -16.45 -28.93
N ASP A 5 -2.41 -16.79 -29.91
CA ASP A 5 -1.70 -18.05 -30.04
C ASP A 5 -0.94 -18.37 -28.75
N GLU A 6 -1.49 -19.28 -27.93
CA GLU A 6 -0.78 -19.88 -26.79
C GLU A 6 0.24 -20.89 -27.34
N GLY A 7 1.24 -20.40 -28.06
CA GLY A 7 2.42 -21.19 -28.38
C GLY A 7 2.96 -21.83 -27.10
N SER A 8 3.16 -23.15 -27.11
CA SER A 8 3.45 -23.92 -25.90
C SER A 8 4.64 -23.32 -25.15
N LEU A 9 4.39 -22.73 -23.98
CA LEU A 9 5.45 -22.19 -23.15
C LEU A 9 6.31 -23.35 -22.64
N VAL A 10 7.60 -23.33 -22.96
CA VAL A 10 8.56 -24.29 -22.39
C VAL A 10 8.81 -23.90 -20.94
N PRO A 11 8.55 -24.78 -19.96
CA PRO A 11 8.89 -24.51 -18.57
C PRO A 11 10.38 -24.22 -18.41
N ARG A 12 10.71 -23.16 -17.68
CA ARG A 12 12.09 -22.77 -17.35
C ARG A 12 12.23 -22.66 -15.85
N GLU A 13 13.42 -22.95 -15.33
CA GLU A 13 13.74 -22.62 -13.94
C GLU A 13 13.69 -21.10 -13.74
N VAL A 14 13.12 -20.65 -12.62
CA VAL A 14 13.07 -19.22 -12.30
C VAL A 14 14.49 -18.72 -11.99
N PRO A 15 15.06 -17.81 -12.81
CA PRO A 15 16.43 -17.34 -12.63
C PRO A 15 16.54 -16.40 -11.42
N GLY A 16 17.78 -16.14 -11.00
CA GLY A 16 18.10 -15.32 -9.83
C GLY A 16 18.56 -16.15 -8.62
N SER A 17 19.09 -15.47 -7.62
CA SER A 17 19.60 -16.08 -6.39
C SER A 17 19.39 -15.13 -5.22
N TYR A 18 19.15 -15.70 -4.03
CA TYR A 18 19.05 -14.96 -2.78
C TYR A 18 20.42 -14.66 -2.16
N GLY A 19 21.49 -15.24 -2.72
CA GLY A 19 22.86 -15.06 -2.28
C GLY A 19 23.13 -15.62 -0.87
N MET A 20 24.07 -15.01 -0.17
CA MET A 20 24.48 -15.42 1.18
C MET A 20 23.46 -14.93 2.22
N PRO A 21 23.05 -15.78 3.18
CA PRO A 21 22.14 -15.40 4.26
C PRO A 21 22.59 -14.10 4.95
N PHE A 22 21.63 -13.23 5.27
CA PHE A 22 21.80 -11.89 5.86
C PHE A 22 22.54 -10.87 4.98
N VAL A 23 23.75 -11.18 4.50
CA VAL A 23 24.62 -10.24 3.77
C VAL A 23 23.97 -9.79 2.46
N SER A 24 23.47 -10.74 1.67
CA SER A 24 22.83 -10.42 0.39
C SER A 24 21.55 -9.62 0.59
N ALA A 25 20.72 -9.97 1.58
CA ALA A 25 19.51 -9.20 1.90
C ALA A 25 19.81 -7.77 2.34
N ILE A 26 20.87 -7.53 3.11
CA ILE A 26 21.31 -6.18 3.50
C ILE A 26 21.77 -5.39 2.28
N ARG A 27 22.60 -6.01 1.42
CA ARG A 27 23.07 -5.36 0.19
C ARG A 27 21.93 -5.04 -0.75
N ASP A 28 21.02 -5.98 -0.98
CA ASP A 28 19.84 -5.78 -1.84
C ASP A 28 18.95 -4.66 -1.30
N ARG A 29 18.79 -4.56 0.03
CA ARG A 29 18.09 -3.43 0.65
C ARG A 29 18.80 -2.10 0.41
N LEU A 30 20.13 -2.07 0.42
CA LEU A 30 20.89 -0.85 0.12
C LEU A 30 20.82 -0.48 -1.37
N ASP A 31 20.86 -1.47 -2.27
CA ASP A 31 20.62 -1.25 -3.70
C ASP A 31 19.23 -0.66 -3.94
N PHE A 32 18.20 -1.24 -3.29
CA PHE A 32 16.81 -0.82 -3.42
C PHE A 32 16.57 0.62 -2.96
N TYR A 33 17.14 1.04 -1.82
CA TYR A 33 16.88 2.38 -1.27
C TYR A 33 17.90 3.45 -1.64
N TYR A 34 19.16 3.09 -1.90
CA TYR A 34 20.26 4.07 -1.95
C TYR A 34 21.13 3.97 -3.20
N PHE A 35 21.65 2.79 -3.52
CA PHE A 35 22.65 2.68 -4.59
C PHE A 35 22.05 2.67 -6.00
N GLN A 36 20.81 2.18 -6.14
CA GLN A 36 20.12 2.10 -7.43
C GLN A 36 18.77 2.83 -7.41
N GLY A 37 18.02 2.69 -6.31
CA GLY A 37 16.62 3.10 -6.24
C GLY A 37 15.67 1.99 -6.69
N GLN A 38 14.38 2.17 -6.42
CA GLN A 38 13.38 1.09 -6.51
C GLN A 38 13.22 0.54 -7.93
N ASP A 39 13.02 1.43 -8.92
CA ASP A 39 12.76 1.01 -10.29
C ASP A 39 13.99 0.32 -10.90
N LYS A 40 15.17 0.95 -10.75
CA LYS A 40 16.43 0.41 -11.24
C LYS A 40 16.84 -0.89 -10.55
N TYR A 41 16.41 -1.10 -9.31
CA TYR A 41 16.59 -2.38 -8.63
C TYR A 41 15.93 -3.49 -9.45
N PHE A 42 14.66 -3.37 -9.84
CA PHE A 42 13.99 -4.41 -10.61
C PHE A 42 14.48 -4.50 -12.06
N GLU A 43 14.56 -3.36 -12.77
CA GLU A 43 14.99 -3.31 -14.19
C GLU A 43 16.33 -4.01 -14.40
N SER A 44 17.33 -3.71 -13.56
CA SER A 44 18.66 -4.30 -13.68
C SER A 44 18.68 -5.82 -13.48
N ARG A 45 17.74 -6.40 -12.71
CA ARG A 45 17.63 -7.87 -12.57
C ARG A 45 16.90 -8.48 -13.75
N VAL A 46 15.91 -7.80 -14.33
CA VAL A 46 15.27 -8.23 -15.59
C VAL A 46 16.31 -8.31 -16.69
N ASP A 47 17.11 -7.26 -16.87
CA ASP A 47 18.17 -7.20 -17.88
C ASP A 47 19.23 -8.29 -17.65
N LYS A 48 19.69 -8.44 -16.40
CA LYS A 48 20.71 -9.44 -16.04
C LYS A 48 20.27 -10.87 -16.31
N TYR A 49 19.01 -11.21 -16.06
CA TYR A 49 18.50 -12.58 -16.16
C TYR A 49 17.71 -12.85 -17.44
N GLY A 50 17.45 -11.83 -18.27
CA GLY A 50 16.61 -11.95 -19.46
C GLY A 50 15.20 -12.47 -19.14
N SER A 51 14.67 -12.14 -17.96
CA SER A 51 13.41 -12.69 -17.44
C SER A 51 12.67 -11.65 -16.61
N THR A 52 11.35 -11.57 -16.78
CA THR A 52 10.44 -10.77 -15.96
C THR A 52 9.92 -11.52 -14.74
N VAL A 53 10.29 -12.80 -14.59
CA VAL A 53 10.05 -13.61 -13.39
C VAL A 53 11.40 -13.98 -12.77
N VAL A 54 11.71 -13.44 -11.60
CA VAL A 54 13.07 -13.52 -11.00
C VAL A 54 13.05 -13.73 -9.49
N ARG A 55 14.01 -14.52 -8.98
CA ARG A 55 14.27 -14.66 -7.53
C ARG A 55 15.12 -13.49 -7.02
N ILE A 56 14.61 -12.79 -6.02
CA ILE A 56 15.27 -11.60 -5.42
C ILE A 56 15.02 -11.53 -3.91
N ASN A 57 15.80 -10.72 -3.20
CA ASN A 57 15.46 -10.28 -1.85
C ASN A 57 14.75 -8.93 -1.90
N VAL A 58 13.78 -8.69 -1.02
CA VAL A 58 13.12 -7.38 -0.85
C VAL A 58 13.26 -6.85 0.58
N PRO A 59 13.26 -5.52 0.78
CA PRO A 59 13.15 -4.94 2.12
C PRO A 59 11.89 -5.42 2.86
N PRO A 60 11.82 -5.36 4.21
CA PRO A 60 12.76 -4.71 5.14
C PRO A 60 13.78 -5.65 5.81
N GLY A 61 13.92 -6.89 5.35
CA GLY A 61 14.79 -7.91 5.96
C GLY A 61 16.25 -7.46 6.19
N PRO A 62 17.01 -8.19 7.02
CA PRO A 62 16.67 -9.51 7.58
C PRO A 62 16.08 -9.49 9.00
N PHE A 63 16.12 -8.36 9.73
CA PHE A 63 15.70 -8.34 11.14
C PHE A 63 14.22 -8.02 11.34
N MET A 64 13.66 -7.16 10.48
CA MET A 64 12.23 -6.85 10.52
C MET A 64 11.41 -7.97 9.86
N ALA A 65 11.77 -8.35 8.64
CA ALA A 65 11.17 -9.49 7.93
C ALA A 65 11.94 -10.78 8.18
N ARG A 66 11.26 -11.83 8.66
CA ARG A 66 11.87 -13.16 8.90
C ARG A 66 12.39 -13.82 7.63
N ASP A 67 11.77 -13.54 6.49
CA ASP A 67 12.18 -14.04 5.19
C ASP A 67 12.05 -12.95 4.11
N PRO A 68 13.16 -12.38 3.60
CA PRO A 68 13.13 -11.35 2.56
C PRO A 68 12.99 -11.92 1.15
N ARG A 69 13.01 -13.24 0.98
CA ARG A 69 13.11 -13.91 -0.33
C ARG A 69 11.76 -13.92 -1.05
N VAL A 70 11.72 -13.48 -2.30
CA VAL A 70 10.52 -13.50 -3.14
C VAL A 70 10.82 -13.93 -4.57
N VAL A 71 9.77 -14.37 -5.27
CA VAL A 71 9.76 -14.45 -6.73
C VAL A 71 9.01 -13.23 -7.23
N ALA A 72 9.71 -12.29 -7.86
CA ALA A 72 9.10 -11.12 -8.48
C ALA A 72 8.45 -11.51 -9.80
N VAL A 73 7.25 -10.98 -10.05
CA VAL A 73 6.50 -11.08 -11.32
C VAL A 73 6.35 -9.67 -11.89
N LEU A 74 7.07 -9.38 -12.97
CA LEU A 74 7.33 -8.01 -13.46
C LEU A 74 6.76 -7.77 -14.87
N ASP A 75 5.82 -8.60 -15.32
CA ASP A 75 5.14 -8.45 -16.60
C ASP A 75 3.63 -8.66 -16.46
N ALA A 76 2.87 -8.12 -17.42
CA ALA A 76 1.42 -8.13 -17.39
C ALA A 76 0.79 -9.53 -17.55
N LYS A 77 1.55 -10.54 -18.02
CA LYS A 77 1.06 -11.92 -18.16
C LYS A 77 1.21 -12.70 -16.86
N SER A 78 2.32 -12.51 -16.14
CA SER A 78 2.58 -13.19 -14.86
C SER A 78 1.90 -12.51 -13.67
N PHE A 79 1.85 -11.17 -13.63
CA PHE A 79 1.34 -10.39 -12.51
C PHE A 79 -0.09 -10.78 -12.04
N PRO A 80 -1.06 -11.08 -12.94
CA PRO A 80 -2.42 -11.41 -12.52
C PRO A 80 -2.56 -12.64 -11.61
N VAL A 81 -1.53 -13.51 -11.52
CA VAL A 81 -1.51 -14.62 -10.54
C VAL A 81 -1.67 -14.11 -9.11
N LEU A 82 -1.24 -12.88 -8.83
CA LEU A 82 -1.37 -12.25 -7.53
C LEU A 82 -2.82 -11.93 -7.16
N PHE A 83 -3.79 -12.02 -8.08
CA PHE A 83 -5.20 -11.78 -7.78
C PHE A 83 -6.00 -13.06 -7.60
N ASP A 84 -5.43 -14.20 -8.00
CA ASP A 84 -6.08 -15.51 -7.94
C ASP A 84 -5.91 -16.12 -6.54
N VAL A 85 -6.94 -15.94 -5.70
CA VAL A 85 -6.92 -16.37 -4.29
C VAL A 85 -6.99 -17.88 -4.12
N ASP A 86 -7.27 -18.65 -5.18
CA ASP A 86 -7.15 -20.11 -5.17
C ASP A 86 -5.68 -20.55 -5.36
N LYS A 87 -4.81 -19.65 -5.84
CA LYS A 87 -3.38 -19.89 -6.05
C LYS A 87 -2.49 -19.22 -5.01
N VAL A 88 -2.91 -18.07 -4.47
CA VAL A 88 -2.13 -17.32 -3.50
C VAL A 88 -2.92 -17.02 -2.22
N GLU A 89 -2.31 -17.31 -1.07
CA GLU A 89 -2.80 -16.82 0.22
C GLU A 89 -2.50 -15.30 0.33
N LYS A 90 -3.41 -14.53 0.94
CA LYS A 90 -3.31 -13.07 1.17
C LYS A 90 -3.20 -12.68 2.65
N LYS A 91 -2.79 -13.63 3.49
CA LYS A 91 -2.69 -13.47 4.94
C LYS A 91 -1.44 -12.68 5.34
N ASN A 92 -1.60 -11.65 6.18
CA ASN A 92 -0.52 -10.92 6.86
C ASN A 92 0.55 -10.27 5.95
N LEU A 93 0.28 -10.13 4.65
CA LEU A 93 1.26 -9.69 3.66
C LEU A 93 0.91 -8.36 2.99
N PHE A 94 -0.04 -7.60 3.54
CA PHE A 94 -0.43 -6.28 3.01
C PHE A 94 0.76 -5.32 2.87
N THR A 95 1.73 -5.42 3.80
CA THR A 95 2.96 -4.64 3.81
C THR A 95 4.19 -5.44 3.34
N GLY A 96 3.98 -6.54 2.61
CA GLY A 96 5.04 -7.40 2.08
C GLY A 96 5.50 -8.47 3.07
N THR A 97 6.82 -8.65 3.19
CA THR A 97 7.45 -9.74 3.97
C THR A 97 7.45 -9.51 5.49
N TYR A 98 6.85 -8.42 5.95
CA TYR A 98 6.68 -8.08 7.35
C TYR A 98 5.26 -7.58 7.62
N MET A 99 4.74 -7.91 8.80
CA MET A 99 3.47 -7.40 9.33
C MET A 99 3.75 -6.55 10.58
N PRO A 100 3.28 -5.28 10.64
CA PRO A 100 3.35 -4.47 11.85
C PRO A 100 2.68 -5.14 13.06
N SER A 101 3.18 -4.81 14.26
CA SER A 101 2.57 -5.27 15.51
C SER A 101 1.09 -4.89 15.58
N THR A 102 0.24 -5.83 16.03
CA THR A 102 -1.19 -5.56 16.25
C THR A 102 -1.43 -4.55 17.37
N SER A 103 -0.43 -4.24 18.21
CA SER A 103 -0.52 -3.15 19.19
C SER A 103 -0.76 -1.77 18.54
N LEU A 104 -0.37 -1.60 17.27
CA LEU A 104 -0.65 -0.38 16.50
C LEU A 104 -2.10 -0.31 15.99
N THR A 105 -2.85 -1.41 16.09
CA THR A 105 -4.21 -1.57 15.60
C THR A 105 -5.14 -2.12 16.69
N GLY A 106 -4.88 -1.75 17.94
CA GLY A 106 -5.74 -2.09 19.09
C GLY A 106 -5.77 -3.58 19.46
N GLY A 107 -4.75 -4.34 19.08
CA GLY A 107 -4.68 -5.79 19.28
C GLY A 107 -5.30 -6.62 18.14
N PHE A 108 -5.84 -5.97 17.10
CA PHE A 108 -6.55 -6.66 16.02
C PHE A 108 -5.73 -6.75 14.73
N ARG A 109 -5.91 -7.85 13.99
CA ARG A 109 -5.57 -7.91 12.56
C ARG A 109 -6.69 -7.25 11.76
N VAL A 110 -6.42 -6.06 11.23
CA VAL A 110 -7.39 -5.31 10.43
C VAL A 110 -7.65 -5.97 9.08
N CYS A 111 -8.76 -5.60 8.43
CA CYS A 111 -9.25 -6.23 7.19
C CYS A 111 -8.16 -6.48 6.14
N SER A 112 -7.25 -5.53 5.93
CA SER A 112 -6.20 -5.61 4.91
C SER A 112 -5.21 -6.77 5.12
N TYR A 113 -5.09 -7.31 6.33
CA TYR A 113 -4.20 -8.43 6.64
C TYR A 113 -4.92 -9.79 6.69
N LEU A 114 -6.23 -9.82 6.47
CA LEU A 114 -7.04 -11.02 6.55
C LEU A 114 -7.14 -11.67 5.16
N ASP A 115 -6.89 -12.97 5.12
CA ASP A 115 -7.12 -13.76 3.90
C ASP A 115 -8.64 -13.94 3.66
N PRO A 116 -9.12 -14.01 2.40
CA PRO A 116 -10.53 -14.25 2.11
C PRO A 116 -11.13 -15.53 2.71
N SER A 117 -10.32 -16.54 3.01
CA SER A 117 -10.74 -17.75 3.74
C SER A 117 -11.11 -17.49 5.20
N GLU A 118 -10.71 -16.36 5.78
CA GLU A 118 -11.02 -16.00 7.16
C GLU A 118 -12.43 -15.36 7.24
N PRO A 119 -13.39 -15.91 8.01
CA PRO A 119 -14.76 -15.38 8.06
C PRO A 119 -14.86 -13.90 8.46
N THR A 120 -13.91 -13.41 9.25
CA THR A 120 -13.83 -12.00 9.68
C THR A 120 -13.53 -11.07 8.51
N HIS A 121 -12.77 -11.51 7.49
CA HIS A 121 -12.51 -10.71 6.28
C HIS A 121 -13.84 -10.28 5.64
N THR A 122 -14.73 -11.23 5.37
CA THR A 122 -16.03 -10.98 4.75
C THR A 122 -16.89 -10.03 5.59
N LYS A 123 -16.93 -10.23 6.91
CA LYS A 123 -17.71 -9.39 7.84
C LYS A 123 -17.24 -7.92 7.82
N VAL A 124 -15.94 -7.69 7.97
CA VAL A 124 -15.38 -6.32 8.01
C VAL A 124 -15.49 -5.67 6.64
N LYS A 125 -15.22 -6.39 5.56
CA LYS A 125 -15.37 -5.86 4.19
C LYS A 125 -16.82 -5.46 3.89
N GLN A 126 -17.79 -6.25 4.32
CA GLN A 126 -19.21 -5.94 4.16
C GLN A 126 -19.63 -4.69 4.95
N LEU A 127 -19.08 -4.51 6.16
CA LEU A 127 -19.28 -3.28 6.94
C LEU A 127 -18.78 -2.05 6.17
N LEU A 128 -17.58 -2.12 5.59
CA LEU A 128 -17.02 -1.02 4.78
C LEU A 128 -17.87 -0.74 3.54
N PHE A 129 -18.35 -1.76 2.83
CA PHE A 129 -19.27 -1.57 1.71
C PHE A 129 -20.59 -0.92 2.13
N SER A 130 -21.14 -1.31 3.28
CA SER A 130 -22.37 -0.72 3.81
C SER A 130 -22.19 0.76 4.15
N LEU A 131 -21.03 1.13 4.74
CA LEU A 131 -20.66 2.52 5.00
C LEU A 131 -20.62 3.32 3.69
N LEU A 132 -19.84 2.87 2.69
CA LEU A 132 -19.72 3.56 1.40
C LEU A 132 -21.07 3.71 0.68
N ALA A 133 -21.88 2.65 0.66
CA ALA A 133 -23.19 2.67 0.02
C ALA A 133 -24.17 3.64 0.71
N SER A 134 -24.18 3.68 2.05
CA SER A 134 -25.05 4.57 2.81
C SER A 134 -24.72 6.06 2.64
N ARG A 135 -23.54 6.39 2.13
CA ARG A 135 -23.04 7.76 1.96
C ARG A 135 -22.89 8.20 0.50
N LYS A 136 -23.35 7.39 -0.46
CA LYS A 136 -23.20 7.65 -1.90
C LYS A 136 -23.66 9.04 -2.36
N ASP A 137 -24.74 9.55 -1.76
CA ASP A 137 -25.33 10.84 -2.14
C ASP A 137 -24.63 12.03 -1.46
N ALA A 138 -23.88 11.80 -0.38
CA ALA A 138 -23.13 12.82 0.34
C ALA A 138 -21.72 13.06 -0.23
N PHE A 139 -21.14 12.04 -0.89
CA PHE A 139 -19.75 12.08 -1.34
C PHE A 139 -19.45 13.22 -2.32
N ILE A 140 -20.24 13.37 -3.39
CA ILE A 140 -20.00 14.37 -4.44
C ILE A 140 -20.18 15.81 -3.90
N PRO A 141 -21.26 16.14 -3.15
CA PRO A 141 -21.40 17.44 -2.51
C PRO A 141 -20.24 17.78 -1.56
N ALA A 142 -19.86 16.87 -0.68
CA ALA A 142 -18.76 17.07 0.26
C ALA A 142 -17.44 17.32 -0.50
N PHE A 143 -17.12 16.49 -1.50
CA PHE A 143 -15.89 16.65 -2.30
C PHE A 143 -15.82 18.03 -2.95
N ARG A 144 -16.91 18.46 -3.62
CA ARG A 144 -16.96 19.77 -4.26
C ARG A 144 -16.75 20.89 -3.26
N SER A 145 -17.43 20.86 -2.12
CA SER A 145 -17.29 21.87 -1.08
C SER A 145 -15.85 21.98 -0.58
N HIS A 146 -15.28 20.87 -0.10
CA HIS A 146 -13.95 20.85 0.53
C HIS A 146 -12.84 21.21 -0.46
N PHE A 147 -12.84 20.63 -1.65
CA PHE A 147 -11.77 20.86 -2.62
C PHE A 147 -11.89 22.20 -3.36
N SER A 148 -13.10 22.76 -3.52
CA SER A 148 -13.24 24.14 -4.01
C SER A 148 -12.65 25.15 -3.02
N SER A 149 -12.90 24.97 -1.71
CA SER A 149 -12.27 25.82 -0.69
C SER A 149 -10.76 25.69 -0.65
N LEU A 150 -10.23 24.47 -0.81
CA LEU A 150 -8.79 24.25 -0.92
C LEU A 150 -8.19 25.00 -2.11
N LEU A 151 -8.79 24.89 -3.31
CA LEU A 151 -8.28 25.56 -4.50
C LEU A 151 -8.35 27.09 -4.37
N ALA A 152 -9.43 27.64 -3.80
CA ALA A 152 -9.52 29.07 -3.51
C ALA A 152 -8.41 29.53 -2.55
N THR A 153 -8.06 28.70 -1.57
CA THR A 153 -6.95 28.98 -0.63
C THR A 153 -5.60 28.95 -1.35
N VAL A 154 -5.37 27.97 -2.23
CA VAL A 154 -4.17 27.87 -3.06
C VAL A 154 -4.04 29.11 -3.94
N GLU A 155 -5.10 29.52 -4.64
CA GLU A 155 -5.13 30.71 -5.48
C GLU A 155 -4.78 31.98 -4.69
N SER A 156 -5.40 32.17 -3.52
CA SER A 156 -5.12 33.29 -2.63
C SER A 156 -3.64 33.33 -2.20
N GLN A 157 -3.07 32.18 -1.78
CA GLN A 157 -1.67 32.10 -1.39
C GLN A 157 -0.71 32.35 -2.57
N LEU A 158 -1.06 31.90 -3.77
CA LEU A 158 -0.29 32.16 -4.99
C LEU A 158 -0.30 33.66 -5.34
N VAL A 159 -1.44 34.34 -5.23
CA VAL A 159 -1.53 35.79 -5.44
C VAL A 159 -0.67 36.55 -4.42
N LEU A 160 -0.73 36.17 -3.14
CA LEU A 160 -0.05 36.88 -2.06
C LEU A 160 1.45 36.60 -1.97
N SER A 161 1.86 35.35 -2.23
CA SER A 161 3.22 34.88 -1.92
C SER A 161 3.93 34.14 -3.06
N LYS A 162 3.29 34.02 -4.23
CA LYS A 162 3.77 33.29 -5.42
C LYS A 162 4.05 31.80 -5.20
N LYS A 163 3.69 31.27 -4.03
CA LYS A 163 3.83 29.85 -3.67
C LYS A 163 2.66 29.42 -2.79
N SER A 164 2.34 28.15 -2.84
CA SER A 164 1.39 27.51 -1.92
C SER A 164 1.85 26.09 -1.65
N ASN A 165 1.76 25.64 -0.40
CA ASN A 165 2.07 24.26 -0.05
C ASN A 165 0.79 23.42 -0.18
N PHE A 166 0.57 22.88 -1.39
CA PHE A 166 -0.58 22.05 -1.69
C PHE A 166 -0.68 20.84 -0.76
N ASN A 167 0.43 20.15 -0.47
CA ASN A 167 0.40 18.91 0.31
C ASN A 167 -0.16 19.15 1.72
N THR A 168 0.33 20.17 2.42
CA THR A 168 -0.17 20.50 3.76
C THR A 168 -1.65 20.88 3.76
N LEU A 169 -2.09 21.67 2.77
CA LEU A 169 -3.51 22.01 2.63
C LEU A 169 -4.35 20.77 2.33
N ASN A 170 -3.88 19.94 1.39
CA ASN A 170 -4.57 18.74 0.95
C ASN A 170 -4.70 17.70 2.07
N ASP A 171 -3.68 17.53 2.92
CA ASP A 171 -3.74 16.60 4.04
C ASP A 171 -4.85 16.98 5.03
N ALA A 172 -4.93 18.27 5.40
CA ALA A 172 -5.99 18.77 6.27
C ALA A 172 -7.38 18.67 5.61
N THR A 173 -7.51 19.14 4.36
CA THR A 173 -8.77 19.09 3.61
C THR A 173 -9.24 17.65 3.38
N SER A 174 -8.34 16.71 3.09
CA SER A 174 -8.68 15.31 2.87
C SER A 174 -9.22 14.65 4.14
N PHE A 175 -8.65 14.98 5.30
CA PHE A 175 -9.15 14.47 6.57
C PHE A 175 -10.55 15.00 6.89
N GLU A 176 -10.77 16.30 6.69
CA GLU A 176 -12.11 16.91 6.82
C GLU A 176 -13.12 16.29 5.87
N PHE A 177 -12.75 16.17 4.59
CA PHE A 177 -13.56 15.57 3.56
C PHE A 177 -13.95 14.12 3.89
N ILE A 178 -13.00 13.29 4.36
CA ILE A 178 -13.29 11.89 4.70
C ILE A 178 -14.28 11.82 5.88
N GLY A 179 -14.09 12.66 6.90
CA GLY A 179 -15.02 12.74 8.04
C GLY A 179 -16.44 13.09 7.60
N ASP A 180 -16.58 14.13 6.78
CA ASP A 180 -17.87 14.58 6.27
C ASP A 180 -18.50 13.56 5.30
N ALA A 181 -17.73 13.10 4.32
CA ALA A 181 -18.21 12.17 3.31
C ALA A 181 -18.66 10.85 3.94
N TYR A 182 -17.89 10.26 4.86
CA TYR A 182 -18.22 8.95 5.42
C TYR A 182 -19.11 9.01 6.66
N PHE A 183 -19.02 10.06 7.47
CA PHE A 183 -19.71 10.10 8.77
C PHE A 183 -20.64 11.30 8.93
N GLY A 184 -20.59 12.28 8.02
CA GLY A 184 -21.37 13.52 8.12
C GLY A 184 -20.92 14.41 9.27
N VAL A 185 -19.67 14.23 9.73
CA VAL A 185 -19.09 14.95 10.85
C VAL A 185 -17.73 15.46 10.42
N LEU A 186 -17.52 16.76 10.61
CA LEU A 186 -16.22 17.38 10.43
C LEU A 186 -15.31 16.99 11.61
N PRO A 187 -14.12 16.39 11.37
CA PRO A 187 -13.16 16.10 12.43
C PRO A 187 -12.82 17.35 13.26
N SER A 188 -12.67 18.51 12.61
CA SER A 188 -12.48 19.81 13.27
C SER A 188 -13.62 20.25 14.20
N ALA A 189 -14.82 19.70 14.02
CA ALA A 189 -15.99 19.96 14.86
C ALA A 189 -16.18 18.90 15.97
N SER A 190 -15.25 17.96 16.10
CA SER A 190 -15.29 16.90 17.11
C SER A 190 -14.26 17.12 18.22
N ASP A 191 -14.28 16.28 19.25
CA ASP A 191 -13.27 16.27 20.31
C ASP A 191 -11.92 15.67 19.85
N LEU A 192 -11.77 15.35 18.56
CA LEU A 192 -10.49 14.93 17.99
C LEU A 192 -9.52 16.11 18.06
N GLY A 193 -8.48 15.97 18.88
CA GLY A 193 -7.40 16.95 18.96
C GLY A 193 -6.62 17.08 17.65
N THR A 194 -5.79 18.11 17.56
CA THR A 194 -4.95 18.39 16.38
C THR A 194 -3.69 17.51 16.31
N THR A 195 -3.52 16.58 17.25
CA THR A 195 -2.35 15.71 17.39
C THR A 195 -2.76 14.25 17.52
N GLY A 196 -1.94 13.36 16.94
CA GLY A 196 -2.09 11.92 17.16
C GLY A 196 -1.60 11.49 18.54
N PRO A 197 -1.92 10.25 18.99
CA PRO A 197 -1.42 9.73 20.25
C PRO A 197 0.11 9.76 20.28
N THR A 198 0.69 10.39 21.29
CA THR A 198 2.11 10.27 21.62
C THR A 198 2.37 8.82 22.02
N LYS A 199 3.42 8.19 21.45
CA LYS A 199 3.73 6.76 21.59
C LYS A 199 3.44 6.24 23.01
N GLY A 200 2.62 5.19 23.08
CA GLY A 200 2.26 4.53 24.34
C GLY A 200 3.50 4.19 25.16
N SER A 201 3.56 4.71 26.37
CA SER A 201 4.42 4.19 27.41
C SER A 201 4.12 2.69 27.56
N THR A 202 5.11 1.84 27.31
CA THR A 202 5.11 0.44 27.75
C THR A 202 4.71 0.40 29.23
N PRO A 203 3.69 -0.37 29.62
CA PRO A 203 3.51 -0.72 31.02
C PRO A 203 4.79 -1.45 31.47
N LYS A 204 5.32 -1.04 32.62
CA LYS A 204 6.38 -1.79 33.33
C LYS A 204 5.89 -3.17 33.71
#